data_AF-A0A258CVT0-F1
#
_entry.id   AF-A0A258CVT0-F1
#
_cell.length_a   1.000
_cell.length_b   1.000
_cell.length_c   1.000
_cell.angle_alpha   90.00
_cell.angle_beta   90.00
_cell.angle_gamma   90.00
#
_symmetry.space_group_name_H-M   'P 1'
#
loop_
_entity.id
_entity.type
_entity.pdbx_description
1 polymer ?
#
loop_
_entity_poly.entity_id
_entity_poly.type
_entity_poly.pdbx_seq_one_letter_code
_entity_poly.pdbx_strand_id
1 'polypeptide(L)'
;MALTITIPSELASRLRASAEAEGKNVDVYAIDALHVMSDEDWGYTDDDAYWRELRAHSDEIRRDGGIPLEDVKRWVASWDTENELPPPEPRIKARG
;
A
#
# COMPACT_ATOMS: atom_id res chain seq x y z
N MET A 1 21.23 -14.93 15.39
CA MET A 1 21.81 -13.61 15.70
C MET A 1 20.92 -13.00 16.77
N ALA A 2 21.46 -12.49 17.89
CA ALA A 2 20.65 -11.91 18.96
C ALA A 2 20.64 -10.38 18.83
N LEU A 3 19.45 -9.76 18.85
CA LEU A 3 19.27 -8.31 18.81
C LEU A 3 18.75 -7.85 20.17
N THR A 4 19.40 -6.86 20.77
CA THR A 4 18.93 -6.22 22.00
C THR A 4 18.36 -4.86 21.66
N ILE A 5 17.08 -4.65 21.94
CA ILE A 5 16.38 -3.38 21.74
C ILE A 5 15.96 -2.78 23.07
N THR A 6 16.31 -1.51 23.27
CA THR A 6 15.92 -0.76 24.47
C THR A 6 14.63 -0.01 24.17
N ILE A 7 13.57 -0.34 24.91
CA ILE A 7 12.26 0.30 24.79
C ILE A 7 11.85 0.93 26.14
N PRO A 8 11.00 1.98 26.13
CA PRO A 8 10.45 2.54 27.36
C PRO A 8 9.71 1.49 28.19
N SER A 9 9.76 1.61 29.52
CA SER A 9 9.17 0.64 30.46
C SER A 9 7.67 0.45 30.28
N GLU A 10 6.95 1.51 29.91
CA GLU A 10 5.52 1.47 29.59
C GLU A 10 5.25 0.57 28.37
N LEU A 11 6.04 0.74 27.31
CA LEU A 11 5.92 -0.07 26.11
C LEU A 11 6.29 -1.54 26.39
N ALA A 12 7.32 -1.78 27.20
CA ALA A 12 7.69 -3.13 27.62
C ALA A 12 6.57 -3.82 28.42
N SER A 13 5.84 -3.08 29.25
CA SER A 13 4.73 -3.62 30.04
C SER A 13 3.56 -4.01 29.15
N ARG A 14 3.20 -3.13 28.20
CA ARG A 14 2.16 -3.41 27.19
C ARG A 14 2.53 -4.60 26.29
N LEU A 15 3.79 -4.69 25.86
CA LEU A 15 4.28 -5.80 25.03
C LEU A 15 4.11 -7.15 25.74
N ARG A 16 4.48 -7.22 27.03
CA ARG A 16 4.32 -8.45 27.83
C ARG A 16 2.85 -8.82 28.01
N ALA A 17 1.99 -7.85 28.31
CA ALA A 17 0.57 -8.08 28.47
C ALA A 17 -0.07 -8.63 27.17
N SER A 18 0.30 -8.07 26.01
CA SER A 18 -0.18 -8.58 24.72
C SER A 18 0.34 -9.98 24.41
N ALA A 19 1.62 -10.26 24.69
CA ALA A 19 2.19 -11.59 24.51
C ALA A 19 1.49 -12.64 25.39
N GLU A 20 1.20 -12.30 26.64
CA GLU A 20 0.47 -13.16 27.58
C GLU A 20 -0.98 -13.40 27.11
N ALA A 21 -1.67 -12.36 26.62
CA ALA A 21 -3.02 -12.48 26.09
C ALA A 21 -3.10 -13.44 24.87
N GLU A 22 -2.02 -13.51 24.07
CA GLU A 22 -1.90 -14.45 22.95
C GLU A 22 -1.24 -15.79 23.33
N GLY A 23 -0.87 -15.99 24.60
CA GLY A 23 -0.17 -17.19 25.06
C GLY A 23 1.21 -17.38 24.42
N LYS A 24 1.84 -16.31 23.95
CA LYS A 24 3.14 -16.31 23.27
C LYS A 24 4.25 -15.90 24.22
N ASN A 25 5.46 -16.39 23.92
CA ASN A 25 6.67 -15.85 24.54
C ASN A 25 6.89 -14.40 24.06
N VAL A 26 7.35 -13.51 24.95
CA VAL A 26 7.54 -12.09 24.64
C VAL A 26 8.51 -11.85 23.47
N ASP A 27 9.55 -12.66 23.33
CA ASP A 27 10.53 -12.51 22.24
C ASP A 27 9.92 -12.92 20.90
N VAL A 28 9.13 -14.01 20.89
CA VAL A 28 8.39 -14.46 19.70
C VAL A 28 7.36 -13.41 19.30
N TYR A 29 6.61 -12.89 20.28
CA TYR A 29 5.62 -11.84 20.04
C TYR A 29 6.27 -10.55 19.50
N ALA A 30 7.43 -10.17 20.03
CA ALA A 30 8.17 -9.00 19.56
C ALA A 30 8.65 -9.17 18.11
N ILE A 31 9.16 -10.36 17.75
CA ILE A 31 9.60 -10.66 16.38
C ILE A 31 8.42 -10.65 15.41
N ASP A 32 7.29 -11.26 15.78
CA ASP A 32 6.05 -11.23 14.98
C ASP A 32 5.58 -9.79 14.75
N ALA A 33 5.55 -8.98 15.81
CA ALA A 33 5.13 -7.58 15.73
C ALA A 33 6.06 -6.74 14.84
N LEU A 34 7.38 -7.02 14.86
CA LEU A 34 8.33 -6.39 13.96
C LEU A 34 8.15 -6.83 12.51
N HIS A 35 7.85 -8.11 12.25
CA HIS A 35 7.56 -8.61 10.90
C HIS A 35 6.34 -7.94 10.28
N VAL A 36 5.26 -7.75 11.06
CA VAL A 36 4.06 -7.05 10.59
C VAL A 36 4.35 -5.60 10.19
N MET A 37 5.36 -4.97 10.80
CA MET A 37 5.79 -3.62 10.43
C MET A 37 6.77 -3.60 9.25
N SER A 38 7.60 -4.63 9.10
CA SER A 38 8.57 -4.78 8.01
C SER A 38 7.97 -5.56 6.85
N ASP A 39 6.73 -5.24 6.46
CA ASP A 39 5.91 -5.96 5.47
C ASP A 39 6.48 -5.87 4.03
N GLU A 40 7.77 -6.21 3.88
CA GLU A 40 8.50 -6.53 2.65
C GLU A 40 7.85 -7.75 1.94
N ASP A 41 7.01 -8.53 2.63
CA ASP A 41 6.29 -9.68 2.08
C ASP A 41 5.17 -9.31 1.07
N TRP A 42 4.72 -8.04 1.04
CA TRP A 42 3.86 -7.52 -0.04
C TRP A 42 4.65 -7.01 -1.26
N GLY A 43 5.98 -7.22 -1.30
CA GLY A 43 6.86 -6.67 -2.32
C GLY A 43 7.14 -5.18 -2.13
N TYR A 44 6.90 -4.65 -0.91
CA TYR A 44 7.12 -3.26 -0.58
C TYR A 44 8.56 -3.05 -0.12
N THR A 45 9.47 -2.90 -1.07
CA THR A 45 10.80 -2.34 -0.79
C THR A 45 10.62 -0.83 -0.64
N ASP A 46 11.20 -0.23 0.40
CA ASP A 46 11.37 1.23 0.47
C ASP A 46 12.41 1.64 -0.59
N ASP A 47 11.97 1.60 -1.85
CA ASP A 47 12.75 1.86 -3.03
C ASP A 47 12.50 3.31 -3.46
N ASP A 48 13.50 4.16 -3.21
CA ASP A 48 13.51 5.56 -3.63
C ASP A 48 13.24 5.72 -5.14
N ALA A 49 13.60 4.74 -5.97
CA ALA A 49 13.30 4.74 -7.40
C ALA A 49 11.80 4.52 -7.64
N TYR A 50 11.20 3.50 -6.99
CA TYR A 50 9.74 3.25 -7.05
C TYR A 50 8.95 4.50 -6.64
N TRP A 51 9.33 5.14 -5.55
CA TRP A 51 8.66 6.35 -5.08
C TRP A 51 8.83 7.55 -6.00
N ARG A 52 9.97 7.64 -6.70
CA ARG A 52 10.22 8.67 -7.70
C ARG A 52 9.35 8.46 -8.93
N GLU A 53 9.22 7.22 -9.40
CA GLU A 53 8.34 6.85 -10.51
C GLU A 53 6.87 7.13 -10.17
N LEU A 54 6.44 6.74 -8.97
CA LEU A 54 5.06 6.97 -8.52
C LEU A 54 4.71 8.46 -8.44
N ARG A 55 5.65 9.30 -7.96
CA ARG A 55 5.49 10.77 -7.99
C ARG A 55 5.42 11.30 -9.42
N ALA A 56 6.29 10.86 -10.31
CA ALA A 56 6.29 11.28 -11.71
C ALA A 56 4.96 10.93 -12.40
N HIS A 57 4.44 9.73 -12.17
CA HIS A 57 3.14 9.31 -12.71
C HIS A 57 1.98 10.13 -12.14
N SER A 58 2.01 10.43 -10.84
CA SER A 58 1.00 11.31 -10.22
C SER A 58 1.04 12.73 -10.81
N ASP A 59 2.23 13.27 -11.08
CA ASP A 59 2.39 14.59 -11.70
C ASP A 59 1.91 14.59 -13.16
N GLU A 60 2.16 13.51 -13.90
CA GLU A 60 1.64 13.29 -15.26
C GLU A 60 0.11 13.29 -15.28
N ILE A 61 -0.54 12.50 -14.43
CA ILE A 61 -2.02 12.48 -14.30
C ILE A 61 -2.55 13.87 -13.92
N ARG A 62 -1.84 14.60 -13.05
CA ARG A 62 -2.24 15.96 -12.66
C ARG A 62 -2.17 16.95 -13.82
N ARG A 63 -1.19 16.78 -14.73
CA ARG A 63 -0.99 17.62 -15.91
C ARG A 63 -1.96 17.28 -17.03
N ASP A 64 -2.06 15.99 -17.36
CA ASP A 64 -2.74 15.50 -18.57
C ASP A 64 -4.19 15.09 -18.30
N GLY A 65 -4.57 15.01 -17.03
CA GLY A 65 -5.89 14.57 -16.58
C GLY A 65 -5.94 13.06 -16.35
N GLY A 66 -7.04 12.61 -15.74
CA GLY A 66 -7.29 11.19 -15.51
C GLY A 66 -8.42 10.69 -16.39
N ILE A 67 -8.52 9.37 -16.53
CA ILE A 67 -9.68 8.74 -17.17
C ILE A 67 -10.83 8.70 -16.16
N PRO A 68 -12.03 9.23 -16.47
CA PRO A 68 -13.19 9.09 -15.60
C PRO A 68 -13.56 7.62 -15.35
N LEU A 69 -13.85 7.28 -14.10
CA LEU A 69 -14.17 5.90 -13.71
C LEU A 69 -15.34 5.31 -14.50
N GLU A 70 -16.36 6.13 -14.80
CA GLU A 70 -17.53 5.68 -15.57
C GLU A 70 -17.19 5.34 -17.03
N ASP A 71 -16.17 5.99 -17.61
CA ASP A 71 -15.71 5.68 -18.96
C ASP A 71 -14.93 4.35 -18.96
N VAL A 72 -14.12 4.08 -17.92
CA VAL A 72 -13.47 2.77 -17.72
C VAL A 72 -14.49 1.65 -17.55
N LYS A 73 -15.49 1.84 -16.70
CA LYS A 73 -16.55 0.84 -16.47
C LYS A 73 -17.29 0.50 -17.77
N ARG A 74 -17.60 1.52 -18.58
CA ARG A 74 -18.28 1.34 -19.86
C ARG A 74 -17.41 0.57 -20.85
N TRP A 75 -16.13 0.88 -20.91
CA TRP A 75 -15.17 0.18 -21.74
C TRP A 75 -15.05 -1.30 -21.35
N VAL A 76 -14.81 -1.60 -20.07
CA VAL A 76 -14.73 -2.98 -19.55
C VAL A 76 -16.03 -3.74 -19.81
N ALA A 77 -17.19 -3.11 -19.64
CA ALA A 77 -18.47 -3.75 -19.92
C ALA A 77 -18.72 -4.04 -21.41
N SER A 78 -17.94 -3.45 -22.31
CA SER A 78 -18.05 -3.66 -23.75
C SER A 78 -17.14 -4.76 -24.30
N TRP A 79 -16.20 -5.26 -23.50
CA TRP A 79 -15.30 -6.34 -23.90
C TRP A 79 -16.06 -7.62 -24.27
N ASP A 80 -15.54 -8.35 -25.25
CA ASP A 80 -16.16 -9.58 -25.78
C ASP A 80 -17.58 -9.39 -26.32
N THR A 81 -17.93 -8.17 -26.74
CA THR A 81 -19.20 -7.86 -27.41
C THR A 81 -18.98 -7.43 -28.86
N GLU A 82 -20.02 -7.52 -29.69
CA GLU A 82 -19.98 -7.02 -31.08
C GLU A 82 -19.73 -5.50 -31.17
N ASN A 83 -19.92 -4.77 -30.07
CA ASN A 83 -19.74 -3.32 -29.99
C ASN A 83 -18.67 -2.94 -28.95
N GLU A 84 -17.56 -3.67 -28.94
CA GLU A 84 -16.44 -3.35 -28.06
C GLU A 84 -15.93 -1.92 -28.30
N LEU A 85 -15.85 -1.16 -27.20
CA LEU A 85 -15.42 0.22 -27.21
C LEU A 85 -13.88 0.29 -27.20
N PRO A 86 -13.28 1.30 -27.84
CA PRO A 86 -11.86 1.55 -27.68
C PRO A 86 -11.54 1.98 -26.23
N PRO A 87 -10.27 1.82 -25.78
CA PRO A 87 -9.83 2.34 -24.50
C PRO A 87 -10.16 3.84 -24.36
N PRO A 88 -10.68 4.27 -23.21
CA PRO A 88 -11.07 5.66 -22.99
C PRO A 88 -9.84 6.57 -22.80
N GLU A 89 -9.92 7.80 -23.30
CA GLU A 89 -8.84 8.79 -23.23
C GLU A 89 -8.88 9.62 -21.94
N PRO A 90 -7.72 10.07 -21.42
CA PRO A 90 -7.65 10.99 -20.28
C PRO A 90 -8.38 12.31 -20.53
N ARG A 91 -8.99 12.85 -19.47
CA ARG A 91 -9.67 14.15 -19.50
C ARG A 91 -9.18 15.02 -18.36
N ILE A 92 -8.68 16.21 -18.70
CA ILE A 92 -8.35 17.24 -17.70
C ILE A 92 -9.66 17.62 -17.00
N LYS A 93 -9.77 17.36 -15.69
CA LYS A 93 -10.91 17.85 -14.90
C LYS A 93 -10.95 19.36 -15.04
N ALA A 94 -12.06 19.90 -15.56
CA ALA A 94 -12.31 21.33 -15.50
C ALA A 94 -12.20 21.75 -14.03
N ARG A 95 -11.33 22.72 -13.72
CA ARG A 95 -11.29 23.35 -12.40
C ARG A 95 -12.65 24.03 -12.20
N GLY A 96 -13.51 23.40 -11.40
CA GLY A 96 -14.66 24.04 -10.78
C GLY A 96 -14.22 24.94 -9.63
#